data_AF-A0A078B9T0-F1
#
_entry.id   AF-A0A078B9T0-F1
#
_cell.length_a   1.000
_cell.length_b   1.000
_cell.length_c   1.000
_cell.angle_alpha   90.00
_cell.angle_beta   90.00
_cell.angle_gamma   90.00
#
_symmetry.space_group_name_H-M   'P 1'
#
loop_
_entity.id
_entity.type
_entity.pdbx_description
1 polymer ?
#
loop_
_entity_poly.entity_id
_entity_poly.type
_entity_poly.pdbx_seq_one_letter_code
_entity_poly.pdbx_strand_id
1 'polypeptide(L)'
;MHQQPQLHQQLDHRCIINNLSCYNNQRCINNHSCINNCDNNNRPYHRDNNQLSNITTTPEPVVVKQCNEAVSVFDTSSSNEGEQITCRGMTSCPDGSIPPCVWKRKVITKCTADSQNSNGRDLQTGISSRLRLVSNGLPNHCFESGQSTPRENQIDFEIRFKNKQRNNLKRNRVLEGSERVLEDSEEEKTMTLYNGDNQLSVNMALCDEAWTQTGFITSLYPDYIEYSGNFDGIVGISLNGVPIHTGNSEYGSDIFYPKSYGSKLYSTKKVHLDTCLGSSEFSGYYHYYGWSPCILPRGPIKSLEYTSCNYNEACQQDPLAYSLSFMSPQEKTIMIIGVARDGHSILGPYRRDGMLWQPCDVDLCNGLYIGGVYYYVTTMFHPYTVGCWGPSPKKTIAQQCSNNVQVCSGASMVKFFIQMISPIILVYFTILM
;
A
#
# COMPACT_ATOMS: atom_id res chain seq x y z
N MET A 1 -52.68 -14.73 3.67
CA MET A 1 -51.79 -15.85 4.05
C MET A 1 -50.61 -15.83 3.09
N HIS A 2 -49.50 -15.20 3.48
CA HIS A 2 -48.31 -15.09 2.64
C HIS A 2 -47.41 -16.31 2.83
N GLN A 3 -47.17 -17.03 1.74
CA GLN A 3 -46.16 -18.10 1.66
C GLN A 3 -44.79 -17.47 1.41
N GLN A 4 -43.83 -17.77 2.30
CA GLN A 4 -42.40 -17.53 2.07
C GLN A 4 -41.83 -18.63 1.17
N PRO A 5 -40.88 -18.32 0.26
CA PRO A 5 -40.10 -19.35 -0.42
C PRO A 5 -38.88 -19.75 0.44
N GLN A 6 -38.69 -21.07 0.60
CA GLN A 6 -37.50 -21.66 1.20
C GLN A 6 -36.32 -21.61 0.23
N LEU A 7 -35.20 -21.05 0.66
CA LEU A 7 -33.93 -21.03 -0.07
C LEU A 7 -33.15 -22.31 0.28
N HIS A 8 -32.89 -23.16 -0.73
CA HIS A 8 -31.99 -24.31 -0.60
C HIS A 8 -30.53 -23.82 -0.64
N GLN A 9 -29.81 -23.99 0.48
CA GLN A 9 -28.35 -23.84 0.53
C GLN A 9 -27.69 -25.13 0.04
N GLN A 10 -27.05 -25.06 -1.12
CA GLN A 10 -26.16 -26.09 -1.63
C GLN A 10 -24.75 -25.83 -1.08
N LEU A 11 -24.32 -26.63 -0.12
CA LEU A 11 -22.97 -26.58 0.46
C LEU A 11 -21.98 -27.20 -0.51
N ASP A 12 -21.18 -26.35 -1.17
CA ASP A 12 -20.09 -26.76 -2.04
C ASP A 12 -18.81 -26.95 -1.21
N HIS A 13 -18.49 -28.20 -0.87
CA HIS A 13 -17.26 -28.57 -0.15
C HIS A 13 -16.06 -28.49 -1.09
N ARG A 14 -15.36 -27.35 -1.12
CA ARG A 14 -14.00 -27.29 -1.69
C ARG A 14 -12.96 -27.56 -0.61
N CYS A 15 -12.18 -28.62 -0.86
CA CYS A 15 -10.96 -28.95 -0.13
C CYS A 15 -9.97 -27.77 -0.18
N ILE A 16 -9.68 -27.20 0.98
CA ILE A 16 -8.54 -26.31 1.19
C ILE A 16 -7.33 -27.20 1.49
N ILE A 17 -6.38 -27.29 0.56
CA ILE A 17 -5.09 -27.92 0.81
C ILE A 17 -4.26 -26.94 1.63
N ASN A 18 -4.14 -27.20 2.92
CA ASN A 18 -3.20 -26.52 3.80
C ASN A 18 -1.78 -26.96 3.45
N ASN A 19 -0.92 -26.00 3.10
CA ASN A 19 0.52 -26.17 3.04
C ASN A 19 1.07 -26.51 4.44
N LEU A 20 1.33 -27.78 4.70
CA LEU A 20 2.21 -28.22 5.78
C LEU A 20 3.64 -28.28 5.24
N SER A 21 4.50 -27.45 5.81
CA SER A 21 5.95 -27.55 5.69
C SER A 21 6.45 -28.75 6.50
N CYS A 22 6.92 -29.79 5.81
CA CYS A 22 7.62 -30.90 6.44
C CYS A 22 9.06 -30.49 6.76
N TYR A 23 9.35 -30.28 8.05
CA TYR A 23 10.71 -30.23 8.59
C TYR A 23 11.14 -31.63 9.04
N ASN A 24 12.33 -32.04 8.62
CA ASN A 24 13.19 -33.13 9.12
C ASN A 24 12.69 -34.60 9.03
N ASN A 25 13.36 -35.32 8.12
CA ASN A 25 14.08 -36.58 8.36
C ASN A 25 13.67 -37.39 9.62
N GLN A 26 12.64 -38.24 9.51
CA GLN A 26 12.45 -39.41 10.38
C GLN A 26 11.50 -40.44 9.74
N ARG A 27 11.84 -41.71 9.98
CA ARG A 27 11.31 -42.93 9.36
C ARG A 27 9.80 -43.13 9.61
N CYS A 28 9.06 -43.46 8.56
CA CYS A 28 7.76 -44.12 8.69
C CYS A 28 7.97 -45.63 8.85
N ILE A 29 7.47 -46.18 9.96
CA ILE A 29 7.31 -47.62 10.20
C ILE A 29 5.81 -47.91 10.35
N ASN A 30 5.35 -48.90 9.57
CA ASN A 30 4.14 -49.72 9.67
C ASN A 30 2.83 -49.32 8.96
N ASN A 31 2.50 -50.20 8.00
CA ASN A 31 1.22 -50.85 7.69
C ASN A 31 0.03 -50.00 7.25
N HIS A 32 -0.19 -49.92 5.94
CA HIS A 32 -1.31 -50.65 5.29
C HIS A 32 -1.14 -50.66 3.76
N SER A 33 -1.04 -51.88 3.20
CA SER A 33 -1.37 -52.32 1.83
C SER A 33 -1.05 -51.40 0.63
N CYS A 34 0.06 -51.67 -0.05
CA CYS A 34 0.17 -51.44 -1.50
C CYS A 34 0.28 -52.80 -2.21
N ILE A 35 -0.63 -53.01 -3.16
CA ILE A 35 -0.70 -54.20 -4.02
C ILE A 35 0.50 -54.19 -4.97
N ASN A 36 1.26 -55.29 -4.95
CA ASN A 36 2.31 -55.58 -5.90
C ASN A 36 1.70 -55.93 -7.27
N ASN A 37 2.08 -55.19 -8.31
CA ASN A 37 2.06 -55.69 -9.68
C ASN A 37 3.38 -55.30 -10.34
N CYS A 38 4.38 -56.18 -10.18
CA CYS A 38 5.62 -56.14 -10.93
C CYS A 38 5.49 -57.09 -12.10
N ASP A 39 5.05 -56.58 -13.26
CA ASP A 39 5.24 -57.27 -14.52
C ASP A 39 6.57 -56.85 -15.14
N ASN A 40 7.45 -57.85 -15.23
CA ASN A 40 8.67 -57.84 -16.02
C ASN A 40 8.32 -57.71 -17.49
N ASN A 41 8.81 -56.67 -18.18
CA ASN A 41 9.08 -56.77 -19.60
C ASN A 41 10.25 -55.90 -20.04
N ASN A 42 11.26 -56.60 -20.54
CA ASN A 42 12.41 -56.17 -21.33
C ASN A 42 12.21 -54.86 -22.11
N ARG A 43 13.09 -53.89 -21.87
CA ARG A 43 13.40 -52.83 -22.85
C ARG A 43 14.91 -52.70 -23.05
N PRO A 44 15.34 -52.32 -24.27
CA PRO A 44 16.73 -52.33 -24.67
C PRO A 44 17.50 -51.15 -24.06
N TYR A 45 18.78 -51.39 -23.79
CA TYR A 45 19.78 -50.42 -23.38
C TYR A 45 19.81 -49.21 -24.33
N HIS A 46 19.20 -48.09 -23.95
CA HIS A 46 19.53 -46.77 -24.49
C HIS A 46 20.65 -46.19 -23.62
N ARG A 47 21.78 -45.93 -24.26
CA ARG A 47 22.94 -45.28 -23.66
C ARG A 47 22.64 -43.79 -23.59
N ASP A 48 21.96 -43.36 -22.53
CA ASP A 48 21.74 -41.95 -22.25
C ASP A 48 23.08 -41.33 -21.86
N ASN A 49 23.59 -40.45 -22.73
CA ASN A 49 24.65 -39.51 -22.38
C ASN A 49 24.08 -38.54 -21.35
N ASN A 50 24.17 -38.91 -20.06
CA ASN A 50 23.95 -38.03 -18.93
C ASN A 50 25.03 -36.94 -18.94
N GLN A 51 24.79 -35.89 -19.72
CA GLN A 51 25.50 -34.63 -19.58
C GLN A 51 25.04 -34.01 -18.27
N LEU A 52 25.85 -34.22 -17.23
CA LEU A 52 25.66 -33.63 -15.90
C LEU A 52 25.82 -32.11 -16.04
N SER A 53 24.74 -31.42 -16.37
CA SER A 53 24.67 -29.97 -16.31
C SER A 53 24.78 -29.59 -14.84
N ASN A 54 25.98 -29.23 -14.40
CA ASN A 54 26.19 -28.62 -13.09
C ASN A 54 25.46 -27.27 -13.10
N ILE A 55 24.19 -27.28 -12.71
CA ILE A 55 23.42 -26.07 -12.45
C ILE A 55 23.99 -25.48 -11.16
N THR A 56 25.02 -24.66 -11.30
CA THR A 56 25.52 -23.84 -10.21
C THR A 56 24.47 -22.79 -9.91
N THR A 57 23.54 -23.10 -8.99
CA THR A 57 22.58 -22.12 -8.48
C THR A 57 23.34 -21.13 -7.60
N THR A 58 23.86 -20.06 -8.19
CA THR A 58 24.37 -18.92 -7.41
C THR A 58 23.19 -18.42 -6.57
N PRO A 59 23.31 -18.40 -5.23
CA PRO A 59 22.21 -17.94 -4.39
C PRO A 59 21.86 -16.50 -4.72
N GLU A 60 20.57 -16.26 -4.95
CA GLU A 60 20.04 -14.92 -5.20
C GLU A 60 20.42 -13.96 -4.05
N PRO A 61 20.84 -12.71 -4.34
CA PRO A 61 21.17 -11.75 -3.30
C PRO A 61 19.97 -11.49 -2.37
N VAL A 62 20.21 -11.44 -1.06
CA VAL A 62 19.17 -11.27 -0.03
C VAL A 62 18.27 -10.05 -0.30
N VAL A 63 18.82 -8.96 -0.84
CA VAL A 63 18.05 -7.75 -1.16
C VAL A 63 17.08 -7.94 -2.33
N VAL A 64 17.43 -8.77 -3.32
CA VAL A 64 16.54 -9.10 -4.43
C VAL A 64 15.46 -10.05 -3.94
N LYS A 65 15.80 -11.02 -3.08
CA LYS A 65 14.83 -11.87 -2.40
C LYS A 65 13.81 -11.05 -1.60
N GLN A 66 14.24 -10.05 -0.83
CA GLN A 66 13.34 -9.15 -0.09
C GLN A 66 12.45 -8.31 -1.02
N CYS A 67 12.99 -7.85 -2.15
CA CYS A 67 12.19 -7.18 -3.18
C CYS A 67 11.14 -8.12 -3.76
N ASN A 68 11.54 -9.34 -4.14
CA ASN A 68 10.65 -10.38 -4.67
C ASN A 68 9.56 -10.77 -3.67
N GLU A 69 9.87 -10.91 -2.39
CA GLU A 69 8.88 -11.16 -1.33
C GLU A 69 7.88 -10.01 -1.25
N ALA A 70 8.33 -8.75 -1.27
CA ALA A 70 7.46 -7.59 -1.20
C ALA A 70 6.59 -7.40 -2.45
N VAL A 71 7.06 -7.80 -3.63
CA VAL A 71 6.26 -7.71 -4.87
C VAL A 71 5.44 -8.97 -5.17
N SER A 72 5.72 -10.09 -4.50
CA SER A 72 4.96 -11.34 -4.68
C SER A 72 3.49 -11.23 -4.29
N VAL A 73 3.13 -10.22 -3.49
CA VAL A 73 1.75 -9.92 -3.09
C VAL A 73 0.98 -9.10 -4.12
N PHE A 74 1.65 -8.58 -5.16
CA PHE A 74 0.95 -7.91 -6.25
C PHE A 74 0.14 -8.94 -7.03
N ASP A 75 -1.05 -8.53 -7.43
CA ASP A 75 -1.95 -9.32 -8.28
C ASP A 75 -1.46 -9.26 -9.73
N THR A 76 -0.25 -9.80 -9.95
CA THR A 76 0.43 -9.80 -11.24
C THR A 76 -0.23 -10.77 -12.19
N SER A 77 -0.55 -10.28 -13.39
CA SER A 77 -0.92 -11.16 -14.49
C SER A 77 0.35 -11.87 -14.95
N SER A 78 0.44 -13.18 -14.74
CA SER A 78 1.59 -14.01 -15.15
C SER A 78 1.89 -13.95 -16.65
N SER A 79 0.93 -13.46 -17.44
CA SER A 79 1.04 -13.21 -18.87
C SER A 79 0.94 -11.72 -19.18
N ASN A 80 1.65 -11.27 -20.23
CA ASN A 80 1.49 -9.95 -20.83
C ASN A 80 0.04 -9.64 -21.31
N GLU A 81 -0.84 -10.65 -21.30
CA GLU A 81 -2.23 -10.53 -21.71
C GLU A 81 -3.13 -9.77 -20.73
N GLY A 82 -2.72 -9.64 -19.45
CA GLY A 82 -3.53 -9.01 -18.40
C GLY A 82 -4.69 -9.86 -17.88
N GLU A 83 -5.36 -9.37 -16.84
CA GLU A 83 -6.61 -9.90 -16.30
C GLU A 83 -7.81 -9.26 -17.02
N GLN A 84 -8.72 -10.05 -17.57
CA GLN A 84 -9.93 -9.53 -18.20
C GLN A 84 -10.98 -9.17 -17.14
N ILE A 85 -11.44 -7.93 -17.16
CA ILE A 85 -12.53 -7.42 -16.31
C ILE A 85 -13.76 -7.20 -17.17
N THR A 86 -14.93 -7.60 -16.68
CA THR A 86 -16.22 -7.45 -17.37
C THR A 86 -17.23 -6.79 -16.45
N CYS A 87 -17.85 -5.72 -16.93
CA CYS A 87 -18.78 -4.91 -16.16
C CYS A 87 -20.10 -4.69 -16.88
N ARG A 88 -21.16 -4.71 -16.09
CA ARG A 88 -22.54 -4.48 -16.49
C ARG A 88 -23.03 -3.15 -15.93
N GLY A 89 -24.02 -2.56 -16.59
CA GLY A 89 -24.65 -1.32 -16.16
C GLY A 89 -23.86 -0.04 -16.46
N MET A 90 -22.54 -0.12 -16.68
CA MET A 90 -21.73 1.05 -17.04
C MET A 90 -22.24 1.73 -18.32
N THR A 91 -22.19 3.06 -18.36
CA THR A 91 -22.64 3.87 -19.50
C THR A 91 -21.53 4.17 -20.50
N SER A 92 -20.26 4.05 -20.08
CA SER A 92 -19.08 4.31 -20.91
C SER A 92 -17.91 3.44 -20.47
N CYS A 93 -17.19 2.88 -21.46
CA CYS A 93 -16.11 1.94 -21.24
C CYS A 93 -14.73 2.62 -21.38
N PRO A 94 -13.69 2.17 -20.65
CA PRO A 94 -12.34 2.76 -20.71
C PRO A 94 -11.72 2.88 -22.10
N ASP A 95 -12.04 1.92 -22.96
CA ASP A 95 -11.56 1.84 -24.35
C ASP A 95 -12.48 2.56 -25.36
N GLY A 96 -13.55 3.19 -24.89
CA GLY A 96 -14.56 3.83 -25.72
C GLY A 96 -15.55 2.88 -26.39
N SER A 97 -15.52 1.58 -26.07
CA SER A 97 -16.48 0.61 -26.58
C SER A 97 -17.90 0.83 -26.01
N ILE A 98 -18.88 0.19 -26.65
CA ILE A 98 -20.29 0.21 -26.21
C ILE A 98 -20.47 -0.86 -25.11
N PRO A 99 -21.18 -0.56 -24.01
CA PRO A 99 -21.46 -1.53 -22.96
C PRO A 99 -22.10 -2.84 -23.49
N PRO A 100 -21.85 -4.00 -22.86
CA PRO A 100 -21.13 -4.19 -21.60
C PRO A 100 -19.62 -3.93 -21.72
N CYS A 101 -19.05 -3.30 -20.70
CA CYS A 101 -17.65 -2.91 -20.74
C CYS A 101 -16.74 -4.10 -20.45
N VAL A 102 -15.70 -4.23 -21.27
CA VAL A 102 -14.67 -5.25 -21.11
C VAL A 102 -13.31 -4.59 -21.28
N TRP A 103 -12.41 -4.78 -20.33
CA TRP A 103 -11.03 -4.30 -20.43
C TRP A 103 -10.05 -5.32 -19.87
N LYS A 104 -8.77 -5.05 -20.07
CA LYS A 104 -7.67 -5.87 -19.54
C LYS A 104 -6.87 -5.05 -18.55
N ARG A 105 -6.83 -5.46 -17.29
CA ARG A 105 -5.94 -4.89 -16.28
C ARG A 105 -4.56 -5.52 -16.41
N LYS A 106 -3.50 -4.71 -16.35
CA LYS A 106 -2.12 -5.20 -16.45
C LYS A 106 -1.31 -4.62 -15.30
N VAL A 107 -0.64 -5.48 -14.55
CA VAL A 107 0.39 -5.08 -13.59
C VAL A 107 1.52 -6.10 -13.63
N ILE A 108 2.75 -5.60 -13.77
CA ILE A 108 3.97 -6.39 -13.84
C ILE A 108 5.01 -5.75 -12.94
N THR A 109 5.63 -6.55 -12.08
CA THR A 109 6.72 -6.13 -11.20
C THR A 109 7.95 -6.98 -11.47
N LYS A 110 9.13 -6.38 -11.50
CA LYS A 110 10.40 -7.10 -11.65
C LYS A 110 11.45 -6.53 -10.71
N CYS A 111 12.04 -7.39 -9.89
CA CYS A 111 13.20 -7.06 -9.09
C CYS A 111 14.48 -7.53 -9.78
N THR A 112 15.51 -6.68 -9.81
CA THR A 112 16.82 -7.01 -10.36
C THR A 112 17.91 -6.57 -9.41
N ALA A 113 19.01 -7.32 -9.37
CA ALA A 113 20.19 -6.88 -8.64
C ALA A 113 20.79 -5.65 -9.33
N ASP A 114 21.06 -4.61 -8.56
CA ASP A 114 21.80 -3.45 -9.03
C ASP A 114 23.30 -3.77 -9.00
N SER A 115 23.82 -4.34 -10.09
CA SER A 115 25.26 -4.52 -10.27
C SER A 115 25.86 -3.24 -10.84
N GLN A 116 25.79 -2.15 -10.08
CA GLN A 116 26.67 -1.02 -10.41
C GLN A 116 28.11 -1.53 -10.23
N ASN A 117 28.83 -1.59 -11.34
CA ASN A 117 30.26 -1.85 -11.37
C ASN A 117 30.95 -0.67 -10.70
N SER A 118 30.95 -0.63 -9.37
CA SER A 118 31.80 0.26 -8.61
C SER A 118 33.24 -0.17 -8.89
N ASN A 119 33.85 0.46 -9.90
CA ASN A 119 35.28 0.39 -10.18
C ASN A 119 36.14 1.02 -9.04
N GLY A 120 35.54 1.29 -7.88
CA GLY A 120 36.17 1.84 -6.67
C GLY A 120 36.32 0.75 -5.61
N ARG A 121 37.47 0.71 -4.94
CA ARG A 121 37.93 -0.30 -3.97
C ARG A 121 37.09 -0.46 -2.68
N ASP A 122 35.86 0.03 -2.63
CA ASP A 122 34.97 -0.16 -1.48
C ASP A 122 34.15 -1.45 -1.63
N LEU A 123 34.80 -2.56 -1.27
CA LEU A 123 34.31 -3.94 -1.42
C LEU A 123 33.10 -4.31 -0.53
N GLN A 124 32.45 -3.36 0.13
CA GLN A 124 31.35 -3.64 1.08
C GLN A 124 30.12 -2.74 0.95
N THR A 125 30.11 -1.74 0.06
CA THR A 125 28.95 -0.84 -0.10
C THR A 125 27.91 -1.43 -1.05
N GLY A 126 27.20 -2.43 -0.51
CA GLY A 126 25.76 -2.58 -0.67
C GLY A 126 25.23 -2.97 -2.04
N ILE A 127 25.15 -4.28 -2.31
CA ILE A 127 24.20 -4.81 -3.30
C ILE A 127 22.81 -4.21 -2.98
N SER A 128 22.23 -3.54 -3.97
CA SER A 128 20.87 -2.99 -3.91
C SER A 128 19.97 -3.75 -4.89
N SER A 129 18.66 -3.58 -4.75
CA SER A 129 17.69 -4.13 -5.70
C SER A 129 17.00 -2.98 -6.42
N ARG A 130 16.88 -3.08 -7.75
CA ARG A 130 16.01 -2.20 -8.54
C ARG A 130 14.67 -2.88 -8.75
N LEU A 131 13.59 -2.15 -8.53
CA LEU A 131 12.23 -2.55 -8.80
C LEU A 131 11.75 -1.80 -10.03
N ARG A 132 11.36 -2.53 -11.07
CA ARG A 132 10.57 -2.00 -12.19
C ARG A 132 9.12 -2.36 -12.00
N LEU A 133 8.24 -1.39 -12.15
CA LEU A 133 6.80 -1.54 -12.04
C LEU A 133 6.13 -1.01 -13.31
N VAL A 134 5.32 -1.86 -13.93
CA VAL A 134 4.51 -1.52 -15.11
C VAL A 134 3.04 -1.74 -14.78
N SER A 135 2.18 -0.76 -15.03
CA SER A 135 0.72 -0.86 -14.89
C SER A 135 0.02 -0.08 -15.98
N ASN A 136 -1.17 -0.50 -16.42
CA ASN A 136 -2.04 0.33 -17.27
C ASN A 136 -3.05 1.17 -16.46
N GLY A 137 -2.99 1.10 -15.13
CA GLY A 137 -3.77 1.91 -14.20
C GLY A 137 -5.26 1.60 -14.13
N LEU A 138 -5.75 0.61 -14.89
CA LEU A 138 -7.16 0.23 -14.85
C LEU A 138 -7.49 -0.61 -13.61
N PRO A 139 -8.67 -0.45 -13.00
CA PRO A 139 -9.08 -1.24 -11.84
C PRO A 139 -9.41 -2.69 -12.19
N ASN A 140 -9.36 -3.55 -11.19
CA ASN A 140 -9.86 -4.94 -11.24
C ASN A 140 -11.35 -5.08 -10.90
N HIS A 141 -12.11 -3.97 -10.96
CA HIS A 141 -13.51 -3.90 -10.54
C HIS A 141 -14.26 -2.86 -11.37
N CYS A 142 -15.60 -2.94 -11.35
CA CYS A 142 -16.45 -1.97 -12.00
C CYS A 142 -16.46 -0.66 -11.23
N PHE A 143 -16.32 0.46 -11.93
CA PHE A 143 -16.25 1.80 -11.33
C PHE A 143 -17.35 2.69 -11.91
N GLU A 144 -17.66 3.78 -11.21
CA GLU A 144 -18.57 4.81 -11.70
C GLU A 144 -17.80 5.79 -12.60
N SER A 145 -18.20 5.90 -13.87
CA SER A 145 -17.73 6.98 -14.74
C SER A 145 -18.39 8.27 -14.26
N GLY A 146 -17.62 9.14 -13.58
CA GLY A 146 -18.05 10.49 -13.21
C GLY A 146 -18.17 11.40 -14.44
N GLN A 147 -17.54 12.58 -14.39
CA GLN A 147 -17.48 13.47 -15.55
C GLN A 147 -16.65 12.91 -16.71
N SER A 148 -15.66 12.06 -16.40
CA SER A 148 -14.81 11.44 -17.40
C SER A 148 -14.65 9.95 -17.12
N THR A 149 -14.74 9.17 -18.21
CA THR A 149 -14.43 7.74 -18.18
C THR A 149 -12.92 7.57 -18.10
N PRO A 150 -12.39 6.81 -17.13
CA PRO A 150 -10.96 6.58 -17.00
C PRO A 150 -10.44 5.87 -18.24
N ARG A 151 -9.29 6.32 -18.72
CA ARG A 151 -8.53 5.69 -19.77
C ARG A 151 -7.33 4.98 -19.18
N GLU A 152 -6.70 4.13 -19.99
CA GLU A 152 -5.42 3.54 -19.62
C GLU A 152 -4.37 4.62 -19.38
N ASN A 153 -3.63 4.49 -18.28
CA ASN A 153 -2.42 5.24 -18.00
C ASN A 153 -1.26 4.25 -17.95
N GLN A 154 -0.46 4.20 -19.04
CA GLN A 154 0.64 3.25 -19.21
C GLN A 154 1.84 3.64 -18.34
N ILE A 155 1.71 3.40 -17.03
CA ILE A 155 2.72 3.70 -16.01
C ILE A 155 3.84 2.68 -16.11
N ASP A 156 5.06 3.15 -16.33
CA ASP A 156 6.27 2.33 -16.33
C ASP A 156 7.40 3.13 -15.68
N PHE A 157 7.86 2.68 -14.53
CA PHE A 157 8.99 3.30 -13.84
C PHE A 157 9.88 2.25 -13.18
N GLU A 158 11.12 2.66 -12.91
CA GLU A 158 12.11 1.86 -12.21
C GLU A 158 12.75 2.68 -11.08
N ILE A 159 12.90 2.05 -9.92
CA ILE A 159 13.38 2.69 -8.70
C ILE A 159 14.25 1.74 -7.88
N ARG A 160 15.17 2.28 -7.08
CA ARG A 160 15.88 1.52 -6.05
C ARG A 160 14.90 1.13 -4.94
N PHE A 161 14.77 -0.17 -4.67
CA PHE A 161 13.89 -0.69 -3.63
C PHE A 161 14.49 -0.47 -2.22
N LYS A 162 13.75 0.18 -1.32
CA LYS A 162 14.25 0.70 -0.03
C LYS A 162 13.71 -0.04 1.20
N ASN A 163 13.58 -1.36 1.12
CA ASN A 163 13.04 -2.17 2.22
C ASN A 163 14.13 -2.93 3.03
N LYS A 164 15.36 -2.42 3.00
CA LYS A 164 16.51 -3.07 3.64
C LYS A 164 16.60 -2.66 5.11
N GLN A 165 16.60 -3.64 6.02
CA GLN A 165 16.91 -3.37 7.42
C GLN A 165 18.28 -2.69 7.51
N ARG A 166 18.33 -1.50 8.11
CA ARG A 166 19.61 -0.90 8.50
C ARG A 166 20.23 -1.81 9.55
N ASN A 167 21.14 -2.68 9.14
CA ASN A 167 21.93 -3.56 10.03
C ASN A 167 22.89 -2.81 10.97
N ASN A 168 22.68 -1.51 11.20
CA ASN A 168 23.34 -0.74 12.25
C ASN A 168 22.75 -1.06 13.63
N LEU A 169 22.67 -2.36 13.94
CA LEU A 169 22.32 -2.94 15.24
C LEU A 169 23.28 -2.53 16.37
N LYS A 170 24.33 -1.73 16.08
CA LYS A 170 25.13 -1.06 17.10
C LYS A 170 24.45 0.15 17.75
N ARG A 171 23.27 0.58 17.29
CA ARG A 171 22.46 1.65 17.94
C ARG A 171 21.32 1.15 18.84
N ASN A 172 21.24 -0.14 19.15
CA ASN A 172 20.24 -0.68 20.10
C ASN A 172 20.62 -0.55 21.59
N ARG A 173 21.44 0.43 21.96
CA ARG A 173 21.46 0.95 23.34
C ARG A 173 21.03 2.42 23.25
N VAL A 174 20.09 2.81 24.11
CA VAL A 174 19.50 4.16 24.22
C VAL A 174 18.25 4.38 23.37
N LEU A 175 17.29 3.45 23.49
CA LEU A 175 15.86 3.81 23.54
C LEU A 175 15.53 4.16 24.99
N GLU A 176 15.95 5.33 25.43
CA GLU A 176 15.35 6.16 26.49
C GLU A 176 16.28 7.37 26.72
N GLY A 177 15.87 8.52 26.16
CA GLY A 177 16.35 9.83 26.60
C GLY A 177 17.81 10.17 26.34
N SER A 178 18.23 10.31 25.08
CA SER A 178 19.34 11.21 24.78
C SER A 178 19.38 11.51 23.28
N GLU A 179 18.89 12.69 22.96
CA GLU A 179 18.99 13.42 21.71
C GLU A 179 20.46 13.78 21.43
N ARG A 180 21.32 12.78 21.20
CA ARG A 180 22.65 12.98 20.62
C ARG A 180 22.65 12.43 19.22
N VAL A 181 22.22 13.29 18.31
CA VAL A 181 22.50 13.21 16.89
C VAL A 181 24.02 13.16 16.74
N LEU A 182 24.58 11.97 16.50
CA LEU A 182 25.95 11.83 16.06
C LEU A 182 26.00 12.29 14.60
N GLU A 183 26.63 13.44 14.37
CA GLU A 183 26.72 14.23 13.14
C GLU A 183 27.58 13.62 12.02
N ASP A 184 28.08 12.38 12.14
CA ASP A 184 29.16 11.89 11.26
C ASP A 184 28.73 11.09 10.02
N SER A 185 27.61 11.44 9.38
CA SER A 185 27.44 11.10 7.96
C SER A 185 26.82 12.27 7.22
N GLU A 186 27.69 13.10 6.64
CA GLU A 186 27.35 14.25 5.79
C GLU A 186 26.43 13.89 4.60
N GLU A 187 26.26 12.59 4.32
CA GLU A 187 25.41 12.07 3.25
C GLU A 187 23.89 12.09 3.57
N GLU A 188 23.48 12.26 4.84
CA GLU A 188 22.07 12.28 5.26
C GLU A 188 21.59 13.68 5.70
N LYS A 189 22.39 14.74 5.46
CA LYS A 189 21.95 16.14 5.60
C LYS A 189 21.20 16.63 4.35
N THR A 190 20.88 15.72 3.44
CA THR A 190 20.00 15.89 2.30
C THR A 190 18.55 16.10 2.77
N MET A 191 18.30 17.36 3.11
CA MET A 191 17.11 18.09 2.68
C MET A 191 15.78 17.49 3.11
N THR A 192 15.49 17.53 4.42
CA THR A 192 14.10 17.67 4.84
C THR A 192 13.64 19.06 4.38
N LEU A 193 13.25 19.18 3.10
CA LEU A 193 12.59 20.38 2.56
C LEU A 193 11.39 20.75 3.44
N TYR A 194 10.79 19.73 4.07
CA TYR A 194 9.71 19.85 5.01
C TYR A 194 10.17 19.45 6.42
N ASN A 195 10.29 20.45 7.30
CA ASN A 195 10.64 20.27 8.70
C ASN A 195 9.40 20.16 9.61
N GLY A 196 8.21 20.52 9.10
CA GLY A 196 6.93 20.39 9.80
C GLY A 196 6.75 21.31 11.02
N ASP A 197 7.62 22.32 11.18
CA ASP A 197 7.66 23.21 12.35
C ASP A 197 6.90 24.54 12.14
N ASN A 198 6.48 24.81 10.91
CA ASN A 198 5.72 26.01 10.55
C ASN A 198 4.61 25.68 9.53
N GLN A 199 3.60 26.55 9.46
CA GLN A 199 2.43 26.36 8.61
C GLN A 199 2.79 26.25 7.13
N LEU A 200 3.76 27.01 6.65
CA LEU A 200 4.19 26.98 5.25
C LEU A 200 4.79 25.61 4.91
N SER A 201 5.70 25.11 5.74
CA SER A 201 6.31 23.79 5.54
C SER A 201 5.26 22.67 5.51
N VAL A 202 4.34 22.65 6.48
CA VAL A 202 3.28 21.64 6.54
C VAL A 202 2.34 21.74 5.34
N ASN A 203 1.97 22.96 4.93
CA ASN A 203 1.09 23.17 3.78
C ASN A 203 1.79 22.82 2.46
N MET A 204 3.08 23.10 2.29
CA MET A 204 3.83 22.71 1.08
C MET A 204 4.02 21.21 0.99
N ALA A 205 4.15 20.51 2.12
CA ALA A 205 4.18 19.05 2.15
C ALA A 205 2.79 18.49 1.82
N LEU A 206 1.76 18.93 2.54
CA LEU A 206 0.48 18.20 2.58
C LEU A 206 -0.63 18.80 1.73
N CYS A 207 -0.56 20.08 1.36
CA CYS A 207 -1.63 20.77 0.60
C CYS A 207 -1.20 21.18 -0.82
N ASP A 208 0.05 20.91 -1.16
CA ASP A 208 0.63 21.08 -2.48
C ASP A 208 1.05 19.71 -3.01
N GLU A 209 1.02 19.55 -4.33
CA GLU A 209 1.33 18.31 -5.03
C GLU A 209 2.58 18.45 -5.91
N ALA A 210 3.22 19.63 -5.93
CA ALA A 210 4.39 19.90 -6.75
C ALA A 210 5.56 18.92 -6.47
N TRP A 211 5.63 18.36 -5.26
CA TRP A 211 6.65 17.36 -4.90
C TRP A 211 6.45 16.00 -5.58
N THR A 212 5.27 15.74 -6.14
CA THR A 212 5.00 14.53 -6.95
C THR A 212 5.56 14.65 -8.37
N GLN A 213 5.96 15.84 -8.81
CA GLN A 213 6.46 16.02 -10.17
C GLN A 213 7.78 15.27 -10.39
N THR A 214 7.95 14.75 -11.61
CA THR A 214 9.15 13.99 -12.03
C THR A 214 10.46 14.72 -11.72
N GLY A 215 10.52 16.03 -11.97
CA GLY A 215 11.71 16.84 -11.70
C GLY A 215 12.08 16.88 -10.22
N PHE A 216 11.08 16.86 -9.33
CA PHE A 216 11.32 16.84 -7.89
C PHE A 216 11.85 15.48 -7.42
N ILE A 217 11.18 14.39 -7.79
CA ILE A 217 11.59 13.04 -7.36
C ILE A 217 12.96 12.64 -7.92
N THR A 218 13.27 12.99 -9.18
CA THR A 218 14.59 12.74 -9.78
C THR A 218 15.70 13.56 -9.11
N SER A 219 15.39 14.75 -8.58
CA SER A 219 16.35 15.54 -7.81
C SER A 219 16.71 14.90 -6.47
N LEU A 220 15.76 14.20 -5.84
CA LEU A 220 15.97 13.48 -4.57
C LEU A 220 16.55 12.08 -4.79
N TYR A 221 16.14 11.42 -5.88
CA TYR A 221 16.51 10.05 -6.20
C TYR A 221 16.96 9.96 -7.66
N PRO A 222 18.25 10.23 -7.94
CA PRO A 222 18.79 10.21 -9.30
C PRO A 222 18.67 8.84 -10.02
N ASP A 223 18.49 7.76 -9.26
CA ASP A 223 18.29 6.41 -9.78
C ASP A 223 16.85 6.12 -10.25
N TYR A 224 15.90 7.03 -9.99
CA TYR A 224 14.52 6.93 -10.41
C TYR A 224 14.39 7.21 -11.91
N ILE A 225 13.73 6.32 -12.64
CA ILE A 225 13.56 6.40 -14.10
C ILE A 225 12.08 6.23 -14.43
N GLU A 226 11.52 7.17 -15.19
CA GLU A 226 10.19 7.04 -15.80
C GLU A 226 10.34 6.70 -17.28
N TYR A 227 9.68 5.63 -17.72
CA TYR A 227 9.66 5.22 -19.12
C TYR A 227 8.38 5.70 -19.82
N SER A 228 7.24 5.64 -19.15
CA SER A 228 5.95 6.09 -19.70
C SER A 228 4.90 6.34 -18.61
N GLY A 229 3.84 7.05 -18.99
CA GLY A 229 2.66 7.31 -18.15
C GLY A 229 2.55 8.76 -17.71
N ASN A 230 1.38 9.13 -17.21
CA ASN A 230 1.17 10.38 -16.48
C ASN A 230 1.37 10.10 -14.98
N PHE A 231 2.30 10.80 -14.34
CA PHE A 231 2.63 10.66 -12.92
C PHE A 231 2.13 11.81 -12.05
N ASP A 232 1.41 12.77 -12.63
CA ASP A 232 0.95 13.95 -11.89
C ASP A 232 0.05 13.52 -10.73
N GLY A 233 0.44 13.90 -9.50
CA GLY A 233 -0.23 13.54 -8.26
C GLY A 233 -0.13 12.07 -7.84
N ILE A 234 0.44 11.17 -8.66
CA ILE A 234 0.63 9.76 -8.30
C ILE A 234 1.78 9.65 -7.28
N VAL A 235 1.51 9.02 -6.13
CA VAL A 235 2.50 8.79 -5.07
C VAL A 235 2.99 7.34 -5.01
N GLY A 236 2.23 6.40 -5.57
CA GLY A 236 2.58 4.99 -5.60
C GLY A 236 1.60 4.16 -6.41
N ILE A 237 1.84 2.85 -6.47
CA ILE A 237 0.95 1.89 -7.12
C ILE A 237 0.52 0.83 -6.12
N SER A 238 -0.79 0.56 -6.06
CA SER A 238 -1.37 -0.44 -5.17
C SER A 238 -1.20 -1.86 -5.70
N LEU A 239 -1.48 -2.88 -4.87
CA LEU A 239 -1.30 -4.29 -5.22
C LEU A 239 -2.07 -4.75 -6.46
N ASN A 240 -3.22 -4.15 -6.74
CA ASN A 240 -4.02 -4.46 -7.93
C ASN A 240 -3.59 -3.64 -9.16
N GLY A 241 -2.55 -2.81 -9.07
CA GLY A 241 -2.04 -1.99 -10.16
C GLY A 241 -2.71 -0.62 -10.30
N VAL A 242 -3.71 -0.30 -9.48
CA VAL A 242 -4.35 1.03 -9.49
C VAL A 242 -3.40 2.05 -8.86
N PRO A 243 -3.21 3.24 -9.48
CA PRO A 243 -2.44 4.32 -8.89
C PRO A 243 -3.00 4.78 -7.56
N ILE A 244 -2.10 5.10 -6.64
CA ILE A 244 -2.39 5.80 -5.40
C ILE A 244 -1.98 7.24 -5.63
N HIS A 245 -2.94 8.14 -5.49
CA HIS A 245 -2.77 9.59 -5.58
C HIS A 245 -2.52 10.18 -4.18
N THR A 246 -2.18 11.46 -4.14
CA THR A 246 -2.17 12.25 -2.89
C THR A 246 -3.54 12.18 -2.18
N GLY A 247 -3.57 12.56 -0.90
CA GLY A 247 -4.84 12.73 -0.17
C GLY A 247 -5.65 13.97 -0.57
N ASN A 248 -5.16 14.76 -1.53
CA ASN A 248 -5.86 15.91 -2.08
C ASN A 248 -6.55 15.51 -3.39
N SER A 249 -7.73 16.09 -3.59
CA SER A 249 -8.40 16.11 -4.88
C SER A 249 -7.72 17.08 -5.85
N GLU A 250 -8.08 17.00 -7.11
CA GLU A 250 -7.69 17.91 -8.18
C GLU A 250 -8.18 19.36 -7.96
N TYR A 251 -9.10 19.57 -7.01
CA TYR A 251 -9.47 20.90 -6.51
C TYR A 251 -8.47 21.49 -5.51
N GLY A 252 -7.45 20.71 -5.15
CA GLY A 252 -6.33 21.08 -4.31
C GLY A 252 -6.67 21.17 -2.82
N SER A 253 -7.60 20.34 -2.37
CA SER A 253 -8.01 20.15 -0.97
C SER A 253 -8.31 18.68 -0.69
N ASP A 254 -8.41 18.33 0.59
CA ASP A 254 -8.75 16.98 1.07
C ASP A 254 -9.93 16.36 0.31
N ILE A 255 -9.74 15.13 -0.17
CA ILE A 255 -10.71 14.38 -0.95
C ILE A 255 -11.98 14.02 -0.17
N PHE A 256 -11.87 13.64 1.11
CA PHE A 256 -12.96 13.13 1.93
C PHE A 256 -13.60 14.23 2.78
N TYR A 257 -12.77 15.15 3.28
CA TYR A 257 -13.16 16.23 4.19
C TYR A 257 -12.64 17.59 3.72
N PRO A 258 -13.05 18.05 2.52
CA PRO A 258 -12.54 19.26 1.89
C PRO A 258 -12.75 20.50 2.76
N LYS A 259 -11.81 21.43 2.69
CA LYS A 259 -11.81 22.69 3.43
C LYS A 259 -11.33 23.81 2.52
N SER A 260 -11.99 24.97 2.61
CA SER A 260 -11.56 26.17 1.90
C SER A 260 -10.09 26.49 2.20
N TYR A 261 -9.26 26.54 1.15
CA TYR A 261 -7.82 26.67 1.29
C TYR A 261 -7.19 27.58 0.22
N GLY A 262 -6.44 28.58 0.68
CA GLY A 262 -5.75 29.54 -0.18
C GLY A 262 -6.70 30.28 -1.14
N SER A 263 -6.23 30.50 -2.37
CA SER A 263 -7.01 31.10 -3.47
C SER A 263 -7.78 30.06 -4.31
N LYS A 264 -7.80 28.78 -3.89
CA LYS A 264 -8.41 27.70 -4.67
C LYS A 264 -9.94 27.75 -4.54
N LEU A 265 -10.60 28.36 -5.54
CA LEU A 265 -12.06 28.59 -5.57
C LEU A 265 -12.88 27.30 -5.35
N TYR A 266 -12.35 26.15 -5.74
CA TYR A 266 -13.04 24.86 -5.70
C TYR A 266 -12.62 23.95 -4.55
N SER A 267 -11.80 24.41 -3.61
CA SER A 267 -11.29 23.62 -2.46
C SER A 267 -12.36 23.13 -1.46
N THR A 268 -13.63 23.46 -1.68
CA THR A 268 -14.76 22.91 -0.90
C THR A 268 -15.58 21.88 -1.68
N LYS A 269 -15.29 21.70 -2.98
CA LYS A 269 -15.98 20.71 -3.81
C LYS A 269 -15.53 19.31 -3.43
N LYS A 270 -16.48 18.37 -3.48
CA LYS A 270 -16.22 16.94 -3.35
C LYS A 270 -16.09 16.33 -4.73
N VAL A 271 -15.19 15.37 -4.87
CA VAL A 271 -15.07 14.51 -6.04
C VAL A 271 -16.07 13.36 -5.89
N HIS A 272 -16.58 12.87 -7.02
CA HIS A 272 -17.42 11.68 -7.04
C HIS A 272 -16.56 10.42 -6.82
N LEU A 273 -16.87 9.68 -5.76
CA LEU A 273 -16.23 8.43 -5.41
C LEU A 273 -17.17 7.25 -5.70
N ASP A 274 -16.60 6.15 -6.17
CA ASP A 274 -17.31 4.87 -6.19
C ASP A 274 -17.24 4.16 -4.82
N THR A 275 -17.86 2.99 -4.72
CA THR A 275 -17.79 2.12 -3.53
C THR A 275 -16.40 1.54 -3.24
N CYS A 276 -15.43 1.73 -4.14
CA CYS A 276 -14.03 1.43 -3.91
C CYS A 276 -13.25 2.66 -3.41
N LEU A 277 -13.92 3.79 -3.18
CA LEU A 277 -13.30 5.07 -2.82
C LEU A 277 -12.22 5.52 -3.81
N GLY A 278 -12.37 5.11 -5.07
CA GLY A 278 -11.57 5.64 -6.16
C GLY A 278 -12.39 6.59 -7.03
N SER A 279 -11.67 7.30 -7.89
CA SER A 279 -12.27 8.18 -8.90
C SER A 279 -11.39 8.27 -10.13
N SER A 280 -11.95 8.84 -11.18
CA SER A 280 -11.27 9.23 -12.41
C SER A 280 -11.62 10.64 -12.88
N GLU A 281 -12.40 11.39 -12.10
CA GLU A 281 -13.21 12.50 -12.58
C GLU A 281 -12.40 13.54 -13.37
N PHE A 282 -11.18 13.89 -12.92
CA PHE A 282 -10.36 14.95 -13.54
C PHE A 282 -9.01 14.47 -14.08
N SER A 283 -8.40 13.45 -13.48
CA SER A 283 -7.09 12.94 -13.94
C SER A 283 -7.15 12.19 -15.27
N GLY A 284 -8.34 11.74 -15.68
CA GLY A 284 -8.55 10.94 -16.89
C GLY A 284 -8.11 9.49 -16.74
N TYR A 285 -7.69 9.07 -15.54
CA TYR A 285 -7.36 7.69 -15.20
C TYR A 285 -7.89 7.35 -13.80
N TYR A 286 -8.22 6.09 -13.56
CA TYR A 286 -8.77 5.67 -12.28
C TYR A 286 -7.67 5.59 -11.21
N HIS A 287 -7.94 6.05 -9.98
CA HIS A 287 -6.97 6.03 -8.88
C HIS A 287 -7.63 6.04 -7.51
N TYR A 288 -6.85 5.68 -6.47
CA TYR A 288 -7.23 5.77 -5.06
C TYR A 288 -6.56 6.98 -4.40
N TYR A 289 -7.26 7.65 -3.49
CA TYR A 289 -6.68 8.75 -2.69
C TYR A 289 -6.16 8.30 -1.31
N GLY A 290 -6.25 7.00 -1.00
CA GLY A 290 -5.91 6.44 0.31
C GLY A 290 -6.19 4.94 0.39
N TRP A 291 -6.58 4.45 1.57
CA TRP A 291 -7.01 3.06 1.74
C TRP A 291 -8.32 2.80 0.97
N SER A 292 -8.30 1.81 0.07
CA SER A 292 -9.46 1.35 -0.68
C SER A 292 -9.85 -0.06 -0.26
N PRO A 293 -11.15 -0.35 -0.04
CA PRO A 293 -11.60 -1.71 0.22
C PRO A 293 -11.34 -2.65 -0.97
N CYS A 294 -11.14 -2.10 -2.19
CA CYS A 294 -10.93 -2.85 -3.42
C CYS A 294 -9.46 -3.18 -3.72
N ILE A 295 -8.55 -2.88 -2.78
CA ILE A 295 -7.20 -3.44 -2.80
C ILE A 295 -7.23 -4.91 -2.31
N LEU A 296 -8.18 -5.26 -1.43
CA LEU A 296 -8.28 -6.59 -0.83
C LEU A 296 -9.14 -7.53 -1.66
N PRO A 297 -8.77 -8.82 -1.83
CA PRO A 297 -9.59 -9.81 -2.55
C PRO A 297 -11.02 -10.00 -2.02
N ARG A 298 -11.29 -9.60 -0.77
CA ARG A 298 -12.61 -9.66 -0.10
C ARG A 298 -13.41 -8.36 -0.18
N GLY A 299 -12.85 -7.31 -0.78
CA GLY A 299 -13.56 -6.05 -1.00
C GLY A 299 -14.72 -6.19 -1.99
N PRO A 300 -15.42 -5.08 -2.30
CA PRO A 300 -16.50 -5.04 -3.27
C PRO A 300 -16.04 -5.25 -4.74
N ILE A 301 -14.82 -5.78 -4.95
CA ILE A 301 -14.20 -6.07 -6.25
C ILE A 301 -15.07 -7.00 -7.11
N LYS A 302 -15.81 -7.92 -6.48
CA LYS A 302 -16.55 -8.97 -7.18
C LYS A 302 -17.91 -8.51 -7.73
N SER A 303 -18.29 -7.25 -7.52
CA SER A 303 -19.52 -6.73 -8.13
C SER A 303 -19.32 -6.58 -9.63
N LEU A 304 -20.17 -7.24 -10.42
CA LEU A 304 -20.25 -7.03 -11.87
C LEU A 304 -20.96 -5.71 -12.21
N GLU A 305 -21.56 -5.07 -11.22
CA GLU A 305 -22.24 -3.78 -11.36
C GLU A 305 -21.40 -2.72 -10.66
N TYR A 306 -21.23 -1.58 -11.33
CA TYR A 306 -20.63 -0.43 -10.67
C TYR A 306 -21.60 0.11 -9.60
N THR A 307 -21.06 0.70 -8.53
CA THR A 307 -21.88 1.35 -7.51
C THR A 307 -21.21 2.62 -7.03
N SER A 308 -21.95 3.73 -7.04
CA SER A 308 -21.54 5.01 -6.50
C SER A 308 -21.51 5.00 -4.97
N CYS A 309 -20.55 5.70 -4.38
CA CYS A 309 -20.59 6.02 -2.96
C CYS A 309 -21.83 6.86 -2.60
N ASN A 310 -22.35 7.67 -3.52
CA ASN A 310 -23.54 8.50 -3.31
C ASN A 310 -24.84 7.69 -3.11
N TYR A 311 -24.86 6.44 -3.57
CA TYR A 311 -26.00 5.54 -3.39
C TYR A 311 -25.80 4.53 -2.25
N ASN A 312 -24.69 4.64 -1.52
CA ASN A 312 -24.38 3.80 -0.36
C ASN A 312 -24.31 4.68 0.89
N GLU A 313 -25.32 4.59 1.76
CA GLU A 313 -25.45 5.44 2.94
C GLU A 313 -24.21 5.39 3.85
N ALA A 314 -23.66 4.19 4.09
CA ALA A 314 -22.47 4.03 4.92
C ALA A 314 -21.24 4.71 4.30
N CYS A 315 -21.05 4.56 2.98
CA CYS A 315 -19.97 5.22 2.24
C CYS A 315 -20.11 6.74 2.25
N GLN A 316 -21.32 7.25 2.05
CA GLN A 316 -21.60 8.69 2.00
C GLN A 316 -21.39 9.37 3.35
N GLN A 317 -21.79 8.71 4.45
CA GLN A 317 -21.71 9.27 5.80
C GLN A 317 -20.27 9.31 6.33
N ASP A 318 -19.56 8.19 6.21
CA ASP A 318 -18.17 8.07 6.66
C ASP A 318 -17.41 7.12 5.72
N PRO A 319 -16.80 7.66 4.64
CA PRO A 319 -16.09 6.83 3.66
C PRO A 319 -14.92 6.07 4.32
N LEU A 320 -14.27 6.66 5.32
CA LEU A 320 -13.15 6.01 6.01
C LEU A 320 -13.63 4.83 6.85
N ALA A 321 -14.66 4.99 7.68
CA ALA A 321 -15.23 3.87 8.43
C ALA A 321 -15.81 2.78 7.50
N TYR A 322 -16.47 3.20 6.41
CA TYR A 322 -16.97 2.31 5.37
C TYR A 322 -15.85 1.44 4.78
N SER A 323 -14.72 2.02 4.40
CA SER A 323 -13.58 1.28 3.85
C SER A 323 -13.01 0.22 4.80
N LEU A 324 -13.05 0.47 6.11
CA LEU A 324 -12.56 -0.47 7.13
C LEU A 324 -13.54 -1.60 7.41
N SER A 325 -14.83 -1.43 7.08
CA SER A 325 -15.88 -2.42 7.34
C SER A 325 -15.69 -3.74 6.57
N PHE A 326 -14.91 -3.72 5.49
CA PHE A 326 -14.59 -4.89 4.67
C PHE A 326 -13.43 -5.73 5.22
N MET A 327 -12.73 -5.27 6.26
CA MET A 327 -11.58 -5.99 6.81
C MET A 327 -12.02 -6.99 7.89
N SER A 328 -11.72 -8.27 7.64
CA SER A 328 -11.87 -9.31 8.66
C SER A 328 -10.88 -9.11 9.81
N PRO A 329 -11.16 -9.65 11.01
CA PRO A 329 -10.24 -9.54 12.15
C PRO A 329 -8.81 -10.02 11.85
N GLN A 330 -8.64 -11.01 10.97
CA GLN A 330 -7.33 -11.56 10.58
C GLN A 330 -6.55 -10.63 9.64
N GLU A 331 -7.24 -9.76 8.92
CA GLU A 331 -6.64 -8.76 8.02
C GLU A 331 -6.26 -7.47 8.76
N LYS A 332 -6.73 -7.28 10.00
CA LYS A 332 -6.38 -6.13 10.86
C LYS A 332 -4.97 -6.29 11.45
N THR A 333 -3.97 -6.27 10.59
CA THR A 333 -2.55 -6.34 10.92
C THR A 333 -1.73 -5.55 9.91
N ILE A 334 -0.41 -5.50 10.10
CA ILE A 334 0.51 -4.93 9.11
C ILE A 334 0.43 -5.74 7.82
N MET A 335 0.07 -5.06 6.73
CA MET A 335 0.04 -5.62 5.39
C MET A 335 0.59 -4.61 4.40
N ILE A 336 1.34 -5.07 3.40
CA ILE A 336 1.76 -4.24 2.27
C ILE A 336 0.54 -4.07 1.35
N ILE A 337 0.30 -2.86 0.88
CA ILE A 337 -0.82 -2.51 0.01
C ILE A 337 -0.37 -1.89 -1.32
N GLY A 338 0.93 -1.60 -1.44
CA GLY A 338 1.52 -0.98 -2.62
C GLY A 338 2.98 -0.59 -2.40
N VAL A 339 3.54 0.06 -3.42
CA VAL A 339 4.90 0.61 -3.41
C VAL A 339 4.84 2.06 -3.86
N ALA A 340 5.49 2.94 -3.09
CA ALA A 340 5.64 4.34 -3.41
C ALA A 340 6.69 4.55 -4.52
N ARG A 341 6.59 5.67 -5.25
CA ARG A 341 7.51 5.97 -6.37
C ARG A 341 8.96 6.15 -5.94
N ASP A 342 9.21 6.44 -4.67
CA ASP A 342 10.54 6.54 -4.08
C ASP A 342 11.14 5.18 -3.64
N GLY A 343 10.41 4.08 -3.84
CA GLY A 343 10.85 2.71 -3.59
C GLY A 343 10.53 2.15 -2.20
N HIS A 344 9.83 2.90 -1.33
CA HIS A 344 9.35 2.39 -0.05
C HIS A 344 8.02 1.65 -0.20
N SER A 345 7.78 0.65 0.65
CA SER A 345 6.48 -0.02 0.70
C SER A 345 5.44 0.86 1.41
N ILE A 346 4.19 0.74 0.98
CA ILE A 346 3.03 1.39 1.60
C ILE A 346 2.26 0.31 2.36
N LEU A 347 1.96 0.53 3.64
CA LEU A 347 1.23 -0.40 4.48
C LEU A 347 -0.23 0.02 4.66
N GLY A 348 -1.08 -0.96 4.98
CA GLY A 348 -2.48 -0.76 5.31
C GLY A 348 -2.70 -0.01 6.64
N PRO A 349 -3.98 0.22 7.01
CA PRO A 349 -4.33 1.16 8.08
C PRO A 349 -4.13 0.62 9.50
N TYR A 350 -3.82 -0.67 9.62
CA TYR A 350 -3.68 -1.35 10.90
C TYR A 350 -2.23 -1.65 11.26
N ARG A 351 -1.95 -1.51 12.55
CA ARG A 351 -0.75 -1.97 13.24
C ARG A 351 -0.82 -3.47 13.51
N ARG A 352 0.27 -4.03 14.01
CA ARG A 352 0.35 -5.46 14.41
C ARG A 352 -0.63 -5.85 15.52
N ASP A 353 -1.02 -4.90 16.37
CA ASP A 353 -1.98 -5.10 17.46
C ASP A 353 -3.44 -4.95 17.03
N GLY A 354 -3.70 -4.74 15.74
CA GLY A 354 -5.05 -4.54 15.20
C GLY A 354 -5.64 -3.17 15.50
N MET A 355 -4.86 -2.23 16.01
CA MET A 355 -5.25 -0.83 16.17
C MET A 355 -4.90 -0.02 14.92
N LEU A 356 -5.65 1.05 14.67
CA LEU A 356 -5.33 2.00 13.60
C LEU A 356 -4.08 2.82 13.96
N TRP A 357 -3.30 3.17 12.95
CA TRP A 357 -2.19 4.12 13.11
C TRP A 357 -2.68 5.45 13.69
N GLN A 358 -1.96 5.95 14.68
CA GLN A 358 -2.26 7.22 15.33
C GLN A 358 -1.34 8.34 14.82
N PRO A 359 -1.72 9.62 15.01
CA PRO A 359 -0.93 10.77 14.55
C PRO A 359 0.49 10.82 15.13
N CYS A 360 0.68 10.23 16.32
CA CYS A 360 1.99 10.15 16.96
C CYS A 360 2.84 8.96 16.49
N ASP A 361 2.27 8.01 15.74
CA ASP A 361 2.98 6.85 15.21
C ASP A 361 3.76 7.20 13.94
N VAL A 362 3.34 8.24 13.22
CA VAL A 362 3.84 8.62 11.89
C VAL A 362 4.54 9.97 11.89
N ASP A 363 5.35 10.22 10.87
CA ASP A 363 5.95 11.50 10.58
C ASP A 363 5.07 12.41 9.70
N LEU A 364 5.58 13.60 9.33
CA LEU A 364 4.88 14.53 8.44
C LEU A 364 4.50 13.91 7.09
N CYS A 365 5.33 13.04 6.53
CA CYS A 365 5.09 12.38 5.25
C CYS A 365 4.20 11.14 5.36
N ASN A 366 3.63 10.90 6.55
CA ASN A 366 2.80 9.74 6.86
C ASN A 366 3.56 8.41 6.79
N GLY A 367 4.85 8.42 7.16
CA GLY A 367 5.64 7.21 7.29
C GLY A 367 6.21 7.00 8.69
N LEU A 368 6.81 5.83 8.89
CA LEU A 368 7.44 5.43 10.15
C LEU A 368 8.52 4.38 9.92
N TYR A 369 9.32 4.13 10.96
CA TYR A 369 10.29 3.05 10.98
C TYR A 369 9.75 1.81 11.70
N ILE A 370 9.83 0.64 11.05
CA ILE A 370 9.56 -0.67 11.65
C ILE A 370 10.80 -1.54 11.43
N GLY A 371 11.49 -1.93 12.51
CA GLY A 371 12.70 -2.75 12.40
C GLY A 371 13.84 -2.09 11.59
N GLY A 372 13.95 -0.75 11.66
CA GLY A 372 14.99 0.00 10.94
C GLY A 372 14.73 0.15 9.44
N VAL A 373 13.52 -0.16 8.97
CA VAL A 373 13.06 0.06 7.59
C VAL A 373 11.96 1.11 7.61
N TYR A 374 12.03 2.07 6.68
CA TYR A 374 11.03 3.12 6.56
C TYR A 374 9.87 2.67 5.66
N TYR A 375 8.65 2.88 6.14
CA TYR A 375 7.40 2.55 5.45
C TYR A 375 6.50 3.77 5.41
N TYR A 376 5.74 3.93 4.33
CA TYR A 376 4.53 4.76 4.38
C TYR A 376 3.37 3.92 4.91
N VAL A 377 2.38 4.59 5.48
CA VAL A 377 1.15 3.92 5.94
C VAL A 377 -0.08 4.66 5.45
N THR A 378 -1.17 3.93 5.26
CA THR A 378 -2.48 4.57 5.14
C THR A 378 -3.05 4.89 6.52
N THR A 379 -3.70 6.04 6.66
CA THR A 379 -4.25 6.51 7.94
C THR A 379 -5.68 6.99 7.77
N MET A 380 -6.43 7.12 8.87
CA MET A 380 -7.81 7.66 8.87
C MET A 380 -7.85 9.18 9.04
N PHE A 381 -6.72 9.85 8.81
CA PHE A 381 -6.57 11.30 8.87
C PHE A 381 -5.68 11.77 7.71
N HIS A 382 -5.87 13.00 7.26
CA HIS A 382 -5.13 13.52 6.12
C HIS A 382 -3.61 13.56 6.41
N PRO A 383 -2.75 13.03 5.50
CA PRO A 383 -2.96 12.82 4.05
C PRO A 383 -3.45 11.43 3.60
N TYR A 384 -3.93 10.55 4.50
CA TYR A 384 -4.46 9.20 4.22
C TYR A 384 -3.49 8.17 3.63
N THR A 385 -2.40 8.60 3.00
CA THR A 385 -1.31 7.81 2.40
C THR A 385 -0.02 8.64 2.40
N VAL A 386 0.90 8.45 1.46
CA VAL A 386 2.13 9.26 1.28
C VAL A 386 1.80 10.76 1.21
N GLY A 387 2.32 11.53 2.16
CA GLY A 387 2.15 12.98 2.22
C GLY A 387 3.29 13.78 1.61
N CYS A 388 4.49 13.21 1.55
CA CYS A 388 5.68 13.75 0.91
C CYS A 388 6.71 12.62 0.79
N TRP A 389 7.84 12.87 0.10
CA TRP A 389 8.95 11.92 0.10
C TRP A 389 9.74 12.02 1.41
N GLY A 390 9.54 11.02 2.27
CA GLY A 390 10.17 10.91 3.58
C GLY A 390 11.52 10.21 3.55
N PRO A 391 12.14 10.04 4.73
CA PRO A 391 11.62 10.34 6.07
C PRO A 391 11.51 11.84 6.40
N SER A 392 10.67 12.20 7.37
CA SER A 392 10.51 13.58 7.84
C SER A 392 10.36 13.65 9.38
N PRO A 393 10.48 14.83 10.02
CA PRO A 393 10.10 14.98 11.42
C PRO A 393 8.59 14.78 11.63
N LYS A 394 8.18 14.56 12.89
CA LYS A 394 6.76 14.57 13.25
C LYS A 394 6.18 15.97 13.08
N LYS A 395 4.98 16.07 12.51
CA LYS A 395 4.29 17.36 12.39
C LYS A 395 3.77 17.83 13.74
N THR A 396 3.99 19.10 14.05
CA THR A 396 3.47 19.79 15.24
C THR A 396 2.35 20.78 14.91
N ILE A 397 2.08 20.99 13.62
CA ILE A 397 1.10 21.93 13.10
C ILE A 397 0.11 21.20 12.19
N ALA A 398 -1.16 21.61 12.27
CA ALA A 398 -2.21 21.11 11.41
C ALA A 398 -2.13 21.76 10.02
N GLN A 399 -2.22 20.95 8.95
CA GLN A 399 -2.38 21.47 7.60
C GLN A 399 -3.73 22.19 7.41
N GLN A 400 -3.81 23.12 6.46
CA GLN A 400 -5.00 23.96 6.28
C GLN A 400 -5.99 23.48 5.21
N CYS A 401 -5.61 22.50 4.38
CA CYS A 401 -6.42 21.99 3.25
C CYS A 401 -7.46 20.93 3.62
N SER A 402 -7.60 20.59 4.91
CA SER A 402 -8.44 19.48 5.37
C SER A 402 -9.21 19.85 6.65
N ASN A 403 -10.41 19.28 6.80
CA ASN A 403 -11.14 19.27 8.07
C ASN A 403 -10.85 18.03 8.93
N ASN A 404 -10.20 17.00 8.39
CA ASN A 404 -9.84 15.77 9.09
C ASN A 404 -8.32 15.72 9.37
N VAL A 405 -7.87 16.72 10.11
CA VAL A 405 -6.47 16.87 10.49
C VAL A 405 -6.26 16.36 11.90
N GLN A 406 -5.25 15.53 12.06
CA GLN A 406 -4.77 15.11 13.36
C GLN A 406 -3.30 15.48 13.54
N VAL A 407 -2.95 15.99 14.72
CA VAL A 407 -1.58 16.37 15.09
C VAL A 407 -1.20 15.57 16.33
N CYS A 408 0.06 15.15 16.42
CA CYS A 408 0.57 14.53 17.64
C CYS A 408 0.63 15.59 18.75
N SER A 409 -0.43 15.69 19.55
CA SER A 409 -0.36 16.45 20.79
C SER A 409 0.29 15.55 21.85
N GLY A 410 1.42 15.96 22.40
CA GLY A 410 2.09 15.26 23.52
C GLY A 410 1.23 15.18 24.81
N ALA A 411 -0.04 15.54 24.75
CA ALA A 411 -0.99 15.61 25.85
C ALA A 411 -1.53 14.24 26.32
N SER A 412 -0.75 13.16 26.14
CA SER A 412 -0.99 11.90 26.86
C SER A 412 -0.95 12.11 28.38
N MET A 413 -0.34 13.20 28.87
CA MET A 413 -0.34 13.55 30.30
C MET A 413 -1.72 13.97 30.87
N VAL A 414 -2.68 14.47 30.06
CA VAL A 414 -3.95 14.98 30.65
C VAL A 414 -4.92 13.86 31.01
N LYS A 415 -4.88 12.71 30.32
CA LYS A 415 -5.75 11.57 30.66
C LYS A 415 -5.38 10.93 32.01
N PHE A 416 -4.10 10.96 32.40
CA PHE A 416 -3.66 10.49 33.72
C PHE A 416 -4.19 11.37 34.86
N PHE A 417 -4.21 12.70 34.69
CA PHE A 417 -4.75 13.59 35.72
C PHE A 417 -6.25 13.42 35.93
N ILE A 418 -7.03 13.19 34.86
CA ILE A 418 -8.49 13.00 34.99
C ILE A 418 -8.83 11.65 35.65
N GLN A 419 -8.09 10.57 35.37
CA GLN A 419 -8.28 9.29 36.04
C GLN A 419 -7.83 9.30 37.52
N MET A 420 -6.83 10.10 37.88
CA MET A 420 -6.37 10.21 39.28
C MET A 420 -7.26 11.12 40.14
N ILE A 421 -7.91 12.14 39.55
CA ILE A 421 -8.77 13.06 40.32
C ILE A 421 -10.16 12.46 40.56
N SER A 422 -10.68 11.62 39.67
CA SER A 422 -12.00 10.99 39.81
C SER A 422 -12.20 10.21 41.13
N PRO A 423 -11.28 9.35 41.61
CA PRO A 423 -11.44 8.68 42.89
C PRO A 423 -11.26 9.63 44.09
N ILE A 424 -10.43 10.68 43.98
CA ILE A 424 -10.22 11.64 45.07
C ILE A 424 -11.49 12.45 45.33
N ILE A 425 -12.21 12.84 44.28
CA ILE A 425 -13.50 13.53 44.41
C ILE A 425 -14.55 12.61 45.07
N LEU A 426 -14.62 11.33 44.66
CA LEU A 426 -15.52 10.36 45.28
C LEU A 426 -15.20 10.07 46.75
N VAL A 427 -13.92 10.01 47.12
CA VAL A 427 -13.48 9.86 48.52
C VAL A 427 -13.78 11.13 49.33
N TYR A 428 -13.59 12.32 48.76
CA TYR A 428 -13.90 13.58 49.44
C TYR A 428 -15.40 13.73 49.72
N PHE A 429 -16.27 13.37 48.76
CA PHE A 429 -17.73 13.39 48.97
C PHE A 429 -18.24 12.30 49.93
N THR A 430 -17.54 11.18 50.08
CA THR A 430 -17.94 10.12 51.03
C THR A 430 -17.45 10.36 52.46
N ILE A 431 -16.45 11.22 52.66
CA ILE A 431 -15.97 11.59 54.01
C ILE A 431 -16.72 12.81 54.58
N LEU A 432 -17.27 13.68 53.72
CA LEU A 432 -17.95 14.93 54.12
C LEU A 432 -19.48 14.85 54.18
N MET A 433 -20.09 13.72 53.81
CA MET A 433 -21.49 13.37 54.11
C MET A 433 -21.53 12.34 55.21
#